data_AF-A0A560LYP7-F1
#
_entry.id   AF-A0A560LYP7-F1
#
_cell.length_a   1.000
_cell.length_b   1.000
_cell.length_c   1.000
_cell.angle_alpha   90.00
_cell.angle_beta   90.00
_cell.angle_gamma   90.00
#
_symmetry.space_group_name_H-M   'P 1'
#
loop_
_entity.id
_entity.type
_entity.pdbx_description
1 polymer ?
#
loop_
_entity_poly.entity_id
_entity_poly.type
_entity_poly.pdbx_seq_one_letter_code
_entity_poly.pdbx_strand_id
1 'polypeptide(L)'
;MSKAKIDANKTDKISPDLDTPSDLPQAAVDTISTSLNTLLADAFALYLKTKNFHWHVSGRHFHDYHLLLDEQSDAIFATTDQLAERVRKLGGATLRSIGDIAKHQTIKDNDEDYVPPREMLRELMEDNKHIAAAMRKAHKLADDHEDSGTAGLLETFIDETERRTWFLFEASRQEGSNAA
;
A
#
# COMPACT_ATOMS: atom_id res chain seq x y z
N MET A 1 -17.25 -6.35 -43.36
CA MET A 1 -18.17 -6.40 -42.20
C MET A 1 -17.62 -5.48 -41.10
N SER A 2 -18.42 -5.18 -40.07
CA SER A 2 -18.28 -3.97 -39.25
C SER A 2 -16.94 -3.80 -38.52
N LYS A 3 -16.39 -2.58 -38.53
CA LYS A 3 -15.43 -2.13 -37.49
C LYS A 3 -16.26 -1.77 -36.26
N ALA A 4 -16.07 -2.50 -35.16
CA ALA A 4 -16.62 -2.07 -33.87
C ALA A 4 -15.99 -0.73 -33.47
N LYS A 5 -16.81 0.31 -33.29
CA LYS A 5 -16.38 1.51 -32.60
C LYS A 5 -16.20 1.14 -31.12
N ILE A 6 -15.02 1.40 -30.58
CA ILE A 6 -14.82 1.41 -29.13
C ILE A 6 -15.31 2.78 -28.68
N ASP A 7 -16.52 2.84 -28.12
CA ASP A 7 -17.06 4.07 -27.57
C ASP A 7 -16.30 4.44 -26.30
N ALA A 8 -15.41 5.44 -26.42
CA ALA A 8 -14.53 5.94 -25.37
C ALA A 8 -15.27 6.75 -24.28
N ASN A 9 -16.51 6.37 -23.95
CA ASN A 9 -17.37 7.10 -23.03
C ASN A 9 -18.33 6.19 -22.23
N LYS A 10 -17.90 4.95 -21.93
CA LYS A 10 -18.41 4.26 -20.74
C LYS A 10 -17.63 4.81 -19.55
N THR A 11 -18.19 5.80 -18.87
CA THR A 11 -17.77 6.12 -17.51
C THR A 11 -17.95 4.88 -16.65
N ASP A 12 -16.95 4.55 -15.83
CA ASP A 12 -17.01 3.46 -14.84
C ASP A 12 -17.94 3.85 -13.68
N LYS A 13 -19.21 4.12 -13.98
CA LYS A 13 -20.24 4.31 -12.97
C LYS A 13 -20.39 3.01 -12.19
N ILE A 14 -20.12 3.12 -10.90
CA ILE A 14 -20.44 2.11 -9.88
C ILE A 14 -21.92 1.72 -10.05
N SER A 15 -22.24 0.43 -9.93
CA SER A 15 -23.65 0.00 -10.01
C SER A 15 -24.44 0.72 -8.93
N PRO A 16 -25.66 1.21 -9.19
CA PRO A 16 -26.52 1.76 -8.14
C PRO A 16 -26.74 0.79 -6.97
N ASP A 17 -26.65 -0.52 -7.20
CA ASP A 17 -26.73 -1.57 -6.16
C ASP A 17 -25.51 -1.62 -5.22
N LEU A 18 -24.42 -0.93 -5.58
CA LEU A 18 -23.15 -0.87 -4.84
C LEU A 18 -22.85 0.54 -4.32
N ASP A 19 -23.77 1.48 -4.49
CA ASP A 19 -23.66 2.86 -4.04
C ASP A 19 -23.96 2.95 -2.53
N THR A 20 -22.92 3.03 -1.70
CA THR A 20 -23.06 3.21 -0.25
C THR A 20 -23.40 4.68 0.00
N PRO A 21 -24.55 5.01 0.63
CA PRO A 21 -24.91 6.40 0.87
C PRO A 21 -23.87 7.13 1.73
N SER A 22 -23.32 8.21 1.18
CA SER A 22 -22.42 9.15 1.87
C SER A 22 -22.97 10.57 1.75
N ASP A 23 -22.69 11.40 2.74
CA ASP A 23 -22.92 12.84 2.77
C ASP A 23 -21.80 13.65 2.10
N LEU A 24 -20.67 13.00 1.75
CA LEU A 24 -19.60 13.62 0.99
C LEU A 24 -19.99 13.85 -0.49
N PRO A 25 -19.51 14.92 -1.13
CA PRO A 25 -19.69 15.12 -2.57
C PRO A 25 -19.06 13.97 -3.38
N GLN A 26 -19.73 13.51 -4.45
CA GLN A 26 -19.21 12.42 -5.31
C GLN A 26 -17.76 12.65 -5.78
N ALA A 27 -17.39 13.89 -6.10
CA ALA A 27 -16.04 14.23 -6.53
C ALA A 27 -14.98 13.98 -5.44
N ALA A 28 -15.34 14.13 -4.15
CA ALA A 28 -14.48 13.78 -3.02
C ALA A 28 -14.41 12.25 -2.82
N VAL A 29 -15.54 11.56 -2.95
CA VAL A 29 -15.59 10.09 -2.93
C VAL A 29 -14.67 9.50 -4.00
N ASP A 30 -14.73 10.02 -5.23
CA ASP A 30 -13.93 9.55 -6.36
C ASP A 30 -12.42 9.77 -6.13
N THR A 31 -12.01 10.96 -5.66
CA THR A 31 -10.59 11.29 -5.43
C THR A 31 -10.00 10.53 -4.25
N ILE A 32 -10.69 10.48 -3.11
CA ILE A 32 -10.27 9.74 -1.92
C ILE A 32 -10.21 8.24 -2.23
N SER A 33 -11.23 7.68 -2.87
CA SER A 33 -11.25 6.26 -3.25
C SER A 33 -10.13 5.88 -4.20
N THR A 34 -9.79 6.75 -5.15
CA THR A 34 -8.64 6.54 -6.05
C THR A 34 -7.34 6.48 -5.24
N SER A 35 -7.14 7.43 -4.32
CA SER A 35 -5.94 7.48 -3.47
C SER A 35 -5.82 6.25 -2.55
N LEU A 36 -6.93 5.80 -1.95
CA LEU A 36 -6.97 4.60 -1.10
C LEU A 36 -6.78 3.30 -1.90
N ASN A 37 -7.27 3.21 -3.13
CA ASN A 37 -7.03 2.05 -4.00
C ASN A 37 -5.55 1.93 -4.42
N THR A 38 -4.85 3.05 -4.63
CA THR A 38 -3.39 3.04 -4.82
C THR A 38 -2.68 2.54 -3.57
N LEU A 39 -3.03 3.06 -2.38
CA LEU A 39 -2.45 2.58 -1.11
C LEU A 39 -2.72 1.10 -0.85
N LEU A 40 -3.91 0.60 -1.21
CA LEU A 40 -4.26 -0.82 -1.12
C LEU A 40 -3.43 -1.67 -2.09
N ALA A 41 -3.19 -1.19 -3.32
CA ALA A 41 -2.34 -1.88 -4.28
C ALA A 41 -0.88 -1.93 -3.77
N ASP A 42 -0.37 -0.81 -3.25
CA ASP A 42 0.95 -0.72 -2.63
C ASP A 42 1.08 -1.63 -1.39
N ALA A 43 0.03 -1.77 -0.59
CA ALA A 43 0.02 -2.69 0.55
C ALA A 43 0.12 -4.16 0.10
N PHE A 44 -0.61 -4.58 -0.94
CA PHE A 44 -0.48 -5.93 -1.49
C PHE A 44 0.90 -6.18 -2.14
N ALA A 45 1.44 -5.20 -2.87
CA ALA A 45 2.77 -5.28 -3.47
C ALA A 45 3.85 -5.41 -2.39
N LEU A 46 3.84 -4.53 -1.38
CA LEU A 46 4.81 -4.55 -0.30
C LEU A 46 4.67 -5.79 0.60
N TYR A 47 3.44 -6.28 0.84
CA TYR A 47 3.22 -7.57 1.51
C TYR A 47 3.93 -8.71 0.77
N LEU A 48 3.68 -8.86 -0.54
CA LEU A 48 4.26 -9.93 -1.34
C LEU A 48 5.78 -9.81 -1.42
N LYS A 49 6.30 -8.59 -1.60
CA LYS A 49 7.74 -8.29 -1.61
C LYS A 49 8.41 -8.59 -0.27
N THR A 50 7.73 -8.30 0.85
CA THR A 50 8.23 -8.64 2.19
C THR A 50 8.26 -10.16 2.39
N LYS A 51 7.22 -10.90 1.97
CA LYS A 51 7.23 -12.38 2.00
C LYS A 51 8.28 -12.97 1.05
N ASN A 52 8.50 -12.38 -0.13
CA ASN A 52 9.59 -12.76 -1.05
C ASN A 52 10.95 -12.68 -0.36
N PHE A 53 11.28 -11.55 0.27
CA PHE A 53 12.53 -11.42 1.01
C PHE A 53 12.58 -12.33 2.25
N HIS A 54 11.47 -12.56 2.95
CA HIS A 54 11.40 -13.54 4.05
C HIS A 54 11.73 -14.97 3.59
N TRP A 55 11.31 -15.39 2.38
CA TRP A 55 11.63 -16.72 1.83
C TRP A 55 13.09 -16.85 1.37
N HIS A 56 13.67 -15.77 0.84
CA HIS A 56 14.99 -15.79 0.18
C HIS A 56 16.15 -15.18 1.01
N VAL A 57 15.87 -14.57 2.17
CA VAL A 57 16.91 -14.06 3.08
C VAL A 57 17.81 -15.20 3.55
N SER A 58 19.10 -14.92 3.72
CA SER A 58 20.11 -15.92 4.08
C SER A 58 21.26 -15.33 4.90
N GLY A 59 22.19 -16.17 5.36
CA GLY A 59 23.37 -15.76 6.12
C GLY A 59 23.18 -15.75 7.64
N ARG A 60 24.15 -15.19 8.37
CA ARG A 60 24.29 -15.35 9.83
C ARG A 60 23.13 -14.79 10.68
N HIS A 61 22.36 -13.86 10.13
CA HIS A 61 21.21 -13.22 10.78
C HIS A 61 19.86 -13.77 10.28
N PHE A 62 19.89 -14.90 9.55
CA PHE A 62 18.73 -15.50 8.88
C PHE A 62 17.48 -15.54 9.77
N HIS A 63 17.58 -16.15 10.96
CA HIS A 63 16.45 -16.36 11.86
C HIS A 63 15.76 -15.04 12.24
N ASP A 64 16.55 -14.04 12.65
CA ASP A 64 16.01 -12.78 13.18
C ASP A 64 15.41 -11.91 12.07
N TYR A 65 16.04 -11.90 10.88
CA TYR A 65 15.47 -11.23 9.71
C TYR A 65 14.23 -11.96 9.17
N HIS A 66 14.22 -13.30 9.14
CA HIS A 66 13.09 -14.10 8.70
C HIS A 66 11.84 -13.85 9.55
N LEU A 67 11.99 -13.81 10.90
CA LEU A 67 10.90 -13.47 11.81
C LEU A 67 10.48 -11.99 11.74
N LEU A 68 11.43 -11.05 11.62
CA LEU A 68 11.13 -9.62 11.44
C LEU A 68 10.28 -9.37 10.19
N LEU A 69 10.66 -9.99 9.07
CA LEU A 69 9.96 -9.83 7.80
C LEU A 69 8.56 -10.48 7.86
N ASP A 70 8.40 -11.59 8.59
CA ASP A 70 7.07 -12.15 8.88
C ASP A 70 6.20 -11.15 9.67
N GLU A 71 6.67 -10.63 10.81
CA GLU A 71 5.94 -9.63 11.63
C GLU A 71 5.51 -8.42 10.78
N GLN A 72 6.41 -7.89 9.95
CA GLN A 72 6.12 -6.74 9.11
C GLN A 72 5.12 -7.06 8.01
N SER A 73 5.24 -8.20 7.34
CA SER A 73 4.29 -8.60 6.29
C SER A 73 2.89 -8.82 6.85
N ASP A 74 2.74 -9.44 8.02
CA ASP A 74 1.44 -9.65 8.66
C ASP A 74 0.81 -8.31 9.08
N ALA A 75 1.61 -7.37 9.58
CA ALA A 75 1.16 -6.01 9.88
C ALA A 75 0.72 -5.23 8.62
N ILE A 76 1.44 -5.35 7.50
CA ILE A 76 1.04 -4.75 6.22
C ILE A 76 -0.28 -5.36 5.73
N PHE A 77 -0.39 -6.70 5.78
CA PHE A 77 -1.59 -7.41 5.31
C PHE A 77 -2.84 -7.01 6.10
N ALA A 78 -2.72 -6.78 7.41
CA ALA A 78 -3.81 -6.33 8.27
C ALA A 78 -4.42 -4.96 7.88
N THR A 79 -3.69 -4.13 7.12
CA THR A 79 -4.21 -2.85 6.59
C THR A 79 -5.12 -3.01 5.37
N THR A 80 -4.99 -4.11 4.63
CA THR A 80 -5.59 -4.28 3.29
C THR A 80 -7.11 -4.26 3.32
N ASP A 81 -7.72 -5.04 4.23
CA ASP A 81 -9.16 -5.09 4.42
C ASP A 81 -9.72 -3.73 4.85
N GLN A 82 -9.06 -3.05 5.80
CA GLN A 82 -9.51 -1.75 6.30
C GLN A 82 -9.47 -0.66 5.21
N LEU A 83 -8.45 -0.65 4.35
CA LEU A 83 -8.37 0.24 3.17
C LEU A 83 -9.48 -0.07 2.16
N ALA A 84 -9.68 -1.34 1.81
CA ALA A 84 -10.71 -1.80 0.88
C ALA A 84 -12.14 -1.48 1.38
N GLU A 85 -12.41 -1.78 2.65
CA GLU A 85 -13.65 -1.43 3.31
C GLU A 85 -13.85 0.08 3.42
N ARG A 86 -12.80 0.88 3.65
CA ARG A 86 -12.94 2.35 3.71
C ARG A 86 -13.42 2.90 2.37
N VAL A 87 -12.84 2.45 1.26
CA VAL A 87 -13.31 2.78 -0.10
C VAL A 87 -14.80 2.42 -0.26
N ARG A 88 -15.22 1.22 0.17
CA ARG A 88 -16.63 0.79 0.11
C ARG A 88 -17.55 1.60 1.02
N LYS A 89 -17.09 2.02 2.21
CA LYS A 89 -17.84 2.86 3.16
C LYS A 89 -18.05 4.29 2.64
N LEU A 90 -17.21 4.77 1.73
CA LEU A 90 -17.37 6.05 1.02
C LEU A 90 -18.34 5.98 -0.17
N GLY A 91 -18.72 4.78 -0.62
CA GLY A 91 -19.47 4.56 -1.87
C GLY A 91 -18.59 4.20 -3.07
N GLY A 92 -17.27 4.36 -2.97
CA GLY A 92 -16.31 3.99 -4.01
C GLY A 92 -16.22 2.49 -4.28
N ALA A 93 -15.68 2.11 -5.44
CA ALA A 93 -15.36 0.72 -5.78
C ALA A 93 -13.86 0.44 -5.55
N THR A 94 -13.51 -0.78 -5.14
CA THR A 94 -12.14 -1.18 -4.82
C THR A 94 -11.57 -2.24 -5.77
N LEU A 95 -10.29 -2.58 -5.57
CA LEU A 95 -9.50 -3.48 -6.43
C LEU A 95 -10.14 -4.86 -6.57
N ARG A 96 -10.02 -5.46 -7.76
CA ARG A 96 -10.71 -6.72 -8.09
C ARG A 96 -9.82 -7.96 -8.24
N SER A 97 -8.52 -7.80 -8.50
CA SER A 97 -7.62 -8.92 -8.80
C SER A 97 -6.13 -8.53 -8.74
N ILE A 98 -5.23 -9.52 -8.83
CA ILE A 98 -3.78 -9.31 -8.96
C ILE A 98 -3.45 -8.43 -10.18
N GLY A 99 -4.09 -8.65 -11.33
CA GLY A 99 -3.94 -7.80 -12.52
C GLY A 99 -4.60 -6.42 -12.43
N ASP A 100 -5.26 -6.12 -11.31
CA ASP A 100 -5.79 -4.80 -10.95
C ASP A 100 -4.83 -4.10 -9.98
N ILE A 101 -4.33 -4.82 -8.98
CA ILE A 101 -3.22 -4.40 -8.09
C ILE A 101 -2.02 -3.95 -8.93
N ALA A 102 -1.55 -4.79 -9.86
CA ALA A 102 -0.39 -4.50 -10.72
C ALA A 102 -0.54 -3.25 -11.63
N LYS A 103 -1.76 -2.73 -11.82
CA LYS A 103 -2.01 -1.48 -12.58
C LYS A 103 -1.97 -0.24 -11.71
N HIS A 104 -2.25 -0.38 -10.41
CA HIS A 104 -2.41 0.71 -9.46
C HIS A 104 -1.24 0.82 -8.48
N GLN A 105 -0.44 -0.24 -8.30
CA GLN A 105 0.75 -0.24 -7.46
C GLN A 105 1.80 0.73 -8.01
N THR A 106 2.46 1.42 -7.08
CA THR A 106 3.61 2.31 -7.28
C THR A 106 4.89 1.74 -6.66
N ILE A 107 4.75 0.84 -5.67
CA ILE A 107 5.81 -0.09 -5.25
C ILE A 107 6.20 -0.98 -6.43
N LYS A 108 7.50 -1.19 -6.59
CA LYS A 108 8.06 -2.07 -7.61
C LYS A 108 8.30 -3.46 -7.02
N ASP A 109 7.88 -4.46 -7.78
CA ASP A 109 8.28 -5.84 -7.58
C ASP A 109 9.81 -5.99 -7.69
N ASN A 110 10.36 -6.99 -7.01
CA ASN A 110 11.78 -7.36 -7.12
C ASN A 110 11.85 -8.86 -7.43
N ASP A 111 12.18 -9.17 -8.68
CA ASP A 111 12.31 -10.52 -9.22
C ASP A 111 13.79 -10.93 -9.40
N GLU A 112 14.74 -10.28 -8.70
CA GLU A 112 16.16 -10.61 -8.80
C GLU A 112 16.47 -12.00 -8.19
N ASP A 113 17.24 -12.82 -8.90
CA ASP A 113 17.65 -14.18 -8.46
C ASP A 113 18.32 -14.19 -7.07
N TYR A 114 18.94 -13.09 -6.66
CA TYR A 114 19.57 -12.93 -5.34
C TYR A 114 19.74 -11.45 -4.95
N VAL A 115 19.15 -11.07 -3.81
CA VAL A 115 19.36 -9.76 -3.17
C VAL A 115 20.16 -9.97 -1.87
N PRO A 116 21.22 -9.19 -1.60
CA PRO A 116 21.93 -9.27 -0.33
C PRO A 116 21.02 -8.90 0.86
N PRO A 117 21.07 -9.62 2.01
CA PRO A 117 20.17 -9.38 3.14
C PRO A 117 20.12 -7.93 3.65
N ARG A 118 21.22 -7.18 3.57
CA ARG A 118 21.22 -5.74 3.93
C ARG A 118 20.37 -4.90 2.98
N GLU A 119 20.49 -5.19 1.69
CA GLU A 119 19.79 -4.42 0.65
C GLU A 119 18.30 -4.77 0.64
N MET A 120 17.92 -6.03 0.93
CA MET A 120 16.52 -6.40 1.22
C MET A 120 15.88 -5.49 2.28
N LEU A 121 16.58 -5.28 3.41
CA LEU A 121 16.08 -4.43 4.50
C LEU A 121 16.03 -2.94 4.10
N ARG A 122 17.05 -2.44 3.38
CA ARG A 122 17.10 -1.05 2.89
C ARG A 122 16.02 -0.76 1.86
N GLU A 123 15.76 -1.70 0.96
CA GLU A 123 14.74 -1.57 -0.07
C GLU A 123 13.34 -1.51 0.56
N LEU A 124 13.02 -2.43 1.49
CA LEU A 124 11.77 -2.37 2.24
C LEU A 124 11.66 -1.10 3.11
N MET A 125 12.78 -0.57 3.62
CA MET A 125 12.79 0.68 4.39
C MET A 125 12.39 1.87 3.50
N GLU A 126 12.95 1.97 2.30
CA GLU A 126 12.59 3.01 1.33
C GLU A 126 11.16 2.84 0.80
N ASP A 127 10.71 1.61 0.56
CA ASP A 127 9.31 1.33 0.17
C ASP A 127 8.32 1.74 1.27
N ASN A 128 8.60 1.45 2.56
CA ASN A 128 7.76 1.93 3.67
C ASN A 128 7.78 3.46 3.76
N LYS A 129 8.93 4.13 3.56
CA LYS A 129 9.00 5.61 3.53
C LYS A 129 8.17 6.21 2.39
N HIS A 130 8.18 5.57 1.22
CA HIS A 130 7.36 5.96 0.08
C HIS A 130 5.87 5.81 0.38
N ILE A 131 5.43 4.68 0.95
CA ILE A 131 4.04 4.49 1.37
C ILE A 131 3.64 5.51 2.45
N ALA A 132 4.46 5.76 3.48
CA ALA A 132 4.14 6.77 4.50
C ALA A 132 4.00 8.18 3.90
N ALA A 133 4.80 8.52 2.87
CA ALA A 133 4.65 9.76 2.13
C ALA A 133 3.38 9.81 1.25
N ALA A 134 2.93 8.67 0.71
CA ALA A 134 1.66 8.56 0.01
C ALA A 134 0.46 8.64 0.97
N MET A 135 0.51 7.95 2.12
CA MET A 135 -0.49 8.02 3.19
C MET A 135 -0.67 9.45 3.70
N ARG A 136 0.40 10.22 3.92
CA ARG A 136 0.31 11.65 4.27
C ARG A 136 -0.40 12.51 3.22
N LYS A 137 -0.27 12.19 1.92
CA LYS A 137 -0.99 12.90 0.85
C LYS A 137 -2.47 12.52 0.84
N ALA A 138 -2.78 11.24 1.04
CA ALA A 138 -4.15 10.73 1.13
C ALA A 138 -4.87 11.25 2.39
N HIS A 139 -4.16 11.36 3.52
CA HIS A 139 -4.63 11.97 4.76
C HIS A 139 -5.03 13.42 4.53
N LYS A 140 -4.12 14.23 3.96
CA LYS A 140 -4.44 15.62 3.62
C LYS A 140 -5.63 15.74 2.67
N LEU A 141 -5.74 14.86 1.66
CA LEU A 141 -6.87 14.86 0.73
C LEU A 141 -8.20 14.54 1.43
N ALA A 142 -8.19 13.64 2.41
CA ALA A 142 -9.36 13.33 3.23
C ALA A 142 -9.75 14.52 4.13
N ASP A 143 -8.76 15.14 4.80
CA ASP A 143 -8.95 16.30 5.67
C ASP A 143 -9.49 17.53 4.90
N ASP A 144 -8.95 17.82 3.70
CA ASP A 144 -9.44 18.86 2.77
C ASP A 144 -10.89 18.63 2.29
N HIS A 145 -11.44 17.43 2.51
CA HIS A 145 -12.79 17.02 2.16
C HIS A 145 -13.67 16.66 3.37
N GLU A 146 -13.24 17.02 4.59
CA GLU A 146 -13.93 16.74 5.87
C GLU A 146 -14.12 15.23 6.17
N ASP A 147 -13.37 14.34 5.50
CA ASP A 147 -13.37 12.90 5.73
C ASP A 147 -12.45 12.51 6.91
N SER A 148 -12.90 12.83 8.12
CA SER A 148 -12.21 12.46 9.36
C SER A 148 -12.05 10.94 9.54
N GLY A 149 -12.92 10.13 8.91
CA GLY A 149 -12.87 8.67 9.01
C GLY A 149 -11.71 8.07 8.24
N THR A 150 -11.38 8.61 7.06
CA THR A 150 -10.16 8.23 6.32
C THR A 150 -8.92 8.87 6.93
N ALA A 151 -8.99 10.12 7.37
CA ALA A 151 -7.86 10.78 8.03
C ALA A 151 -7.38 10.00 9.27
N GLY A 152 -8.26 9.70 10.23
CA GLY A 152 -7.90 8.97 11.44
C GLY A 152 -7.41 7.53 11.19
N LEU A 153 -7.93 6.86 10.17
CA LEU A 153 -7.41 5.54 9.73
C LEU A 153 -5.96 5.65 9.25
N LEU A 154 -5.67 6.65 8.41
CA LEU A 154 -4.34 6.85 7.86
C LEU A 154 -3.33 7.34 8.90
N GLU A 155 -3.74 8.07 9.94
CA GLU A 155 -2.87 8.44 11.06
C GLU A 155 -2.28 7.21 11.77
N THR A 156 -3.11 6.20 12.05
CA THR A 156 -2.65 4.93 12.65
C THR A 156 -1.70 4.20 11.70
N PHE A 157 -2.05 4.09 10.41
CA PHE A 157 -1.19 3.40 9.45
C PHE A 157 0.13 4.13 9.15
N ILE A 158 0.18 5.46 9.28
CA ILE A 158 1.43 6.22 9.18
C ILE A 158 2.38 5.83 10.32
N ASP A 159 1.91 5.84 11.58
CA ASP A 159 2.73 5.46 12.75
C ASP A 159 3.24 4.00 12.63
N GLU A 160 2.37 3.06 12.28
CA GLU A 160 2.75 1.66 12.05
C GLU A 160 3.80 1.51 10.92
N THR A 161 3.69 2.31 9.86
CA THR A 161 4.65 2.33 8.74
C THR A 161 5.98 2.95 9.13
N GLU A 162 5.97 3.97 9.98
CA GLU A 162 7.18 4.58 10.53
C GLU A 162 7.87 3.67 11.56
N ARG A 163 7.12 2.89 12.34
CA ARG A 163 7.66 1.79 13.17
C ARG A 163 8.40 0.76 12.32
N ARG A 164 7.79 0.27 11.23
CA ARG A 164 8.44 -0.67 10.30
C ARG A 164 9.71 -0.09 9.70
N THR A 165 9.67 1.17 9.27
CA THR A 165 10.82 1.92 8.76
C THR A 165 11.96 1.99 9.78
N TRP A 166 11.67 2.32 11.04
CA TRP A 166 12.67 2.38 12.11
C TRP A 166 13.34 1.03 12.39
N PHE A 167 12.56 -0.06 12.45
CA PHE A 167 13.09 -1.40 12.68
C PHE A 167 14.02 -1.85 11.52
N LEU A 168 13.63 -1.60 10.27
CA LEU A 168 14.45 -1.91 9.09
C LEU A 168 15.73 -1.05 9.03
N PHE A 169 15.64 0.22 9.42
CA PHE A 169 16.81 1.09 9.55
C PHE A 169 17.81 0.50 10.55
N GLU A 170 17.39 0.26 11.80
CA GLU A 170 18.29 -0.26 12.85
C GLU A 170 18.85 -1.66 12.49
N ALA A 171 18.03 -2.54 11.89
CA ALA A 171 18.47 -3.88 11.47
C ALA A 171 19.47 -3.88 10.29
N SER A 172 19.49 -2.83 9.47
CA SER A 172 20.37 -2.69 8.29
C SER A 172 21.66 -1.91 8.56
N ARG A 173 21.87 -1.43 9.80
CA ARG A 173 23.05 -0.66 10.19
C ARG A 173 24.35 -1.47 10.02
N GLN A 174 25.43 -0.75 9.76
CA GLN A 174 26.79 -1.26 9.87
C GLN A 174 27.48 -0.60 11.07
N GLU A 175 28.39 -1.34 11.71
CA GLU A 175 29.22 -0.81 12.80
C GLU A 175 29.93 0.48 12.35
N GLY A 176 29.81 1.54 13.14
CA GLY A 176 30.45 2.83 12.85
C GLY A 176 29.78 3.71 11.77
N SER A 177 28.65 3.30 11.19
CA SER A 177 27.95 4.10 10.17
C SER A 177 26.51 4.48 10.57
N ASN A 178 26.18 5.76 10.35
CA ASN A 178 24.81 6.32 10.38
C ASN A 178 24.25 6.55 8.97
N ALA A 179 24.98 6.20 7.90
CA ALA A 179 24.52 6.42 6.54
C ALA A 179 23.39 5.44 6.19
N ALA A 180 22.19 6.00 6.02
CA ALA A 180 20.96 5.29 5.66
C ALA A 180 21.02 4.60 4.29
#